data_AF-A0A947R496-F1
#
_entry.id   AF-A0A947R496-F1
#
_cell.length_a   1.000
_cell.length_b   1.000
_cell.length_c   1.000
_cell.angle_alpha   90.00
_cell.angle_beta   90.00
_cell.angle_gamma   90.00
#
_symmetry.space_group_name_H-M   'P 1'
#
loop_
_entity.id
_entity.type
_entity.pdbx_description
1 polymer ?
#
loop_
_entity_poly.entity_id
_entity_poly.type
_entity_poly.pdbx_seq_one_letter_code
_entity_poly.pdbx_strand_id
1 'polypeptide(L)'
;MTRELIRKRLSEKFPEAKSIVDCGQAIVEALTAGGVVKADRTKISFAYREIPVTSFAFILHSEFPEPGMYDIRKLDENHMIRTMLWNPEHLLHALYELRNQGLISKVSEIDNIRQFTIKHTLASVVDQIVYKRKAP
;
A
#
# COMPACT_ATOMS: atom_id res chain seq x y z
N MET A 1 -1.27 -1.75 -19.42
CA MET A 1 -2.51 -0.93 -19.46
C MET A 1 -2.37 0.13 -20.55
N THR A 2 -3.42 0.47 -21.31
CA THR A 2 -3.34 1.53 -22.35
C THR A 2 -3.74 2.89 -21.77
N ARG A 3 -3.18 3.97 -22.32
CA ARG A 3 -3.58 5.34 -21.94
C ARG A 3 -5.05 5.62 -22.27
N GLU A 4 -5.54 5.02 -23.36
CA GLU A 4 -6.94 5.09 -23.77
C GLU A 4 -7.90 4.50 -22.72
N LEU A 5 -7.50 3.41 -22.05
CA LEU A 5 -8.33 2.81 -21.01
C LEU A 5 -8.49 3.76 -19.81
N ILE A 6 -7.45 4.50 -19.43
CA ILE A 6 -7.58 5.55 -18.39
C ILE A 6 -8.59 6.60 -18.83
N ARG A 7 -8.43 7.14 -20.04
CA ARG A 7 -9.33 8.18 -20.56
C ARG A 7 -10.77 7.69 -20.62
N LYS A 8 -10.99 6.47 -21.12
CA LYS A 8 -12.31 5.83 -21.14
C LYS A 8 -12.92 5.75 -19.75
N ARG A 9 -12.15 5.27 -18.76
CA ARG A 9 -12.61 5.20 -17.36
C ARG A 9 -12.92 6.56 -16.76
N LEU A 10 -12.12 7.58 -17.08
CA LEU A 10 -12.38 8.95 -16.62
C LEU A 10 -13.64 9.53 -17.28
N SER A 11 -13.85 9.32 -18.58
CA SER A 11 -15.08 9.75 -19.28
C SER A 11 -16.33 9.06 -18.73
N GLU A 12 -16.26 7.76 -18.45
CA GLU A 12 -17.37 7.01 -17.84
C GLU A 12 -17.70 7.54 -16.43
N LYS A 13 -16.68 7.89 -15.64
CA LYS A 13 -16.85 8.33 -14.25
C LYS A 13 -17.20 9.82 -14.13
N PHE A 14 -16.74 10.65 -15.06
CA PHE A 14 -16.89 12.11 -15.05
C PHE A 14 -17.33 12.61 -16.44
N PRO A 15 -18.57 12.30 -16.87
CA PRO A 15 -19.03 12.56 -18.24
C PRO A 15 -19.05 14.06 -18.61
N GLU A 16 -19.28 14.94 -17.64
CA GLU A 16 -19.34 16.40 -17.84
C GLU A 16 -17.96 17.08 -17.87
N ALA A 17 -16.88 16.35 -17.60
CA ALA A 17 -15.55 16.93 -17.53
C ALA A 17 -15.01 17.23 -18.94
N LYS A 18 -14.66 18.49 -19.20
CA LYS A 18 -14.08 18.92 -20.48
C LYS A 18 -12.59 18.60 -20.61
N SER A 19 -11.93 18.24 -19.51
CA SER A 19 -10.47 18.09 -19.41
C SER A 19 -10.01 16.63 -19.27
N ILE A 20 -10.78 15.64 -19.75
CA ILE A 20 -10.44 14.20 -19.60
C ILE A 20 -9.05 13.88 -20.16
N VAL A 21 -8.69 14.47 -21.30
CA VAL A 21 -7.39 14.23 -21.95
C VAL A 21 -6.25 14.72 -21.07
N ASP A 22 -6.36 15.94 -20.55
CA ASP A 22 -5.36 16.58 -19.68
C ASP A 22 -5.26 15.87 -18.34
N CYS A 23 -6.39 15.51 -17.72
CA CYS A 23 -6.41 14.72 -16.48
C CYS A 23 -5.76 13.35 -16.68
N GLY A 24 -6.07 12.68 -17.80
CA GLY A 24 -5.44 11.41 -18.16
C GLY A 24 -3.93 11.56 -18.30
N GLN A 25 -3.46 12.62 -18.96
CA GLN A 25 -2.04 12.94 -19.09
C GLN A 25 -1.38 13.19 -17.73
N ALA A 26 -1.98 14.05 -16.90
CA ALA A 26 -1.47 14.41 -15.57
C ALA A 26 -1.34 13.19 -14.65
N ILE A 27 -2.27 12.24 -14.71
CA ILE A 27 -2.16 10.96 -13.95
C ILE A 27 -0.91 10.20 -14.39
N VAL A 28 -0.66 10.06 -15.69
CA VAL A 28 0.52 9.32 -16.16
C VAL A 28 1.80 10.04 -15.76
N GLU A 29 1.85 11.36 -15.90
CA GLU A 29 3.01 12.16 -15.54
C GLU A 29 3.30 12.09 -14.04
N ALA A 30 2.30 12.27 -13.19
CA ALA A 30 2.46 12.18 -11.74
C ALA A 30 2.95 10.79 -11.30
N LEU A 31 2.35 9.72 -11.84
CA LEU A 31 2.76 8.35 -11.51
C LEU A 31 4.17 8.01 -12.04
N THR A 32 4.54 8.55 -13.20
CA THR A 32 5.88 8.34 -13.78
C THR A 32 6.93 9.10 -12.98
N ALA A 33 6.66 10.38 -12.66
CA ALA A 33 7.53 11.22 -11.86
C ALA A 33 7.71 10.66 -10.43
N GLY A 34 6.66 10.08 -9.86
CA GLY A 34 6.70 9.38 -8.58
C GLY A 34 7.40 8.01 -8.62
N GLY A 35 7.88 7.57 -9.79
CA GLY A 35 8.55 6.28 -9.96
C GLY A 35 7.63 5.06 -9.77
N VAL A 36 6.31 5.26 -9.82
CA VAL A 36 5.31 4.20 -9.62
C VAL A 36 5.07 3.42 -10.92
N VAL A 37 5.21 4.09 -12.07
CA VAL A 37 4.99 3.47 -13.40
C VAL A 37 6.10 3.80 -14.37
N LYS A 38 6.27 2.91 -15.36
CA LYS A 38 6.96 3.22 -16.61
C LYS A 38 5.91 3.42 -17.70
N ALA A 39 5.96 4.57 -18.37
CA ALA A 39 5.03 4.91 -19.43
C ALA A 39 5.76 5.13 -20.76
N ASP A 40 5.16 4.66 -21.85
CA ASP A 40 5.50 5.04 -23.21
C ASP A 40 4.36 5.88 -23.83
N ARG A 41 4.45 6.13 -25.14
CA ARG A 41 3.45 6.93 -25.87
C ARG A 41 2.04 6.33 -25.83
N THR A 42 1.90 5.02 -25.66
CA THR A 42 0.65 4.26 -25.80
C THR A 42 0.29 3.45 -24.56
N LYS A 43 1.28 3.01 -23.78
CA LYS A 43 1.12 2.06 -22.68
C LYS A 43 1.71 2.58 -21.39
N ILE A 44 1.16 2.05 -20.31
CA ILE A 44 1.63 2.22 -18.95
C ILE A 44 1.82 0.81 -18.39
N SER A 45 2.98 0.62 -17.78
CA SER A 45 3.40 -0.61 -17.12
C SER A 45 3.69 -0.31 -15.65
N PHE A 46 3.19 -1.19 -14.80
CA PHE A 46 3.42 -1.17 -13.36
C PHE A 46 4.40 -2.27 -13.04
N ALA A 47 5.25 -2.04 -12.05
CA ALA A 47 6.08 -3.08 -11.46
C ALA A 47 5.72 -3.18 -9.98
N TYR A 48 5.83 -4.39 -9.43
CA TYR A 48 5.80 -4.52 -7.99
C TYR A 48 6.97 -3.76 -7.37
N ARG A 49 6.71 -3.20 -6.20
CA ARG A 49 7.65 -2.40 -5.43
C ARG A 49 8.06 -3.15 -4.18
N GLU A 50 9.29 -2.91 -3.75
CA GLU A 50 9.72 -3.29 -2.41
C GLU A 50 8.83 -2.61 -1.35
N ILE A 51 8.72 -3.27 -0.20
CA ILE A 51 7.87 -2.83 0.91
C ILE A 51 8.72 -2.05 1.91
N PRO A 52 8.63 -0.71 1.98
CA PRO A 52 9.34 0.04 3.00
C PRO A 52 8.63 -0.22 4.34
N VAL A 53 9.34 -0.83 5.30
CA VAL A 53 8.81 -1.21 6.62
C VAL A 53 8.03 -0.07 7.28
N THR A 54 8.57 1.15 7.30
CA THR A 54 7.90 2.28 7.97
C THR A 54 6.60 2.69 7.27
N SER A 55 6.56 2.61 5.93
CA SER A 55 5.36 2.89 5.16
C SER A 55 4.32 1.78 5.34
N PHE A 56 4.77 0.53 5.40
CA PHE A 56 3.91 -0.61 5.69
C PHE A 56 3.30 -0.53 7.08
N ALA A 57 4.09 -0.20 8.10
CA ALA A 57 3.61 0.04 9.46
C ALA A 57 2.53 1.13 9.49
N PHE A 58 2.75 2.26 8.82
CA PHE A 58 1.77 3.34 8.77
C PHE A 58 0.45 2.88 8.14
N ILE A 59 0.50 2.27 6.95
CA ILE A 59 -0.71 1.86 6.24
C ILE A 59 -1.42 0.73 6.98
N LEU A 60 -0.68 -0.25 7.52
CA LEU A 60 -1.26 -1.34 8.30
C LEU A 60 -2.08 -0.81 9.48
N HIS A 61 -1.52 0.09 10.28
CA HIS A 61 -2.22 0.62 11.45
C HIS A 61 -3.30 1.65 11.10
N SER A 62 -3.28 2.21 9.89
CA SER A 62 -4.38 3.03 9.36
C SER A 62 -5.58 2.15 8.95
N GLU A 63 -5.31 1.04 8.27
CA GLU A 63 -6.34 0.13 7.76
C GLU A 63 -6.91 -0.81 8.84
N PHE A 64 -6.13 -1.06 9.89
CA PHE A 64 -6.51 -1.87 11.04
C PHE A 64 -6.30 -1.07 12.34
N PRO A 65 -7.16 -0.07 12.62
CA PRO A 65 -6.94 0.92 13.68
C PRO A 65 -7.12 0.35 15.10
N GLU A 66 -7.95 -0.69 15.23
CA GLU A 66 -8.27 -1.29 16.51
C GLU A 66 -7.24 -2.36 16.89
N PRO A 67 -6.78 -2.40 18.16
CA PRO A 67 -6.02 -3.54 18.65
C PRO A 67 -6.83 -4.84 18.52
N GLY A 68 -6.19 -5.87 17.97
CA GLY A 68 -6.90 -7.11 17.68
C GLY A 68 -6.07 -8.10 16.88
N MET A 69 -6.66 -9.28 16.70
CA MET A 69 -6.10 -10.35 15.88
C MET A 69 -6.84 -10.39 14.54
N TYR A 70 -6.08 -10.32 13.45
CA TYR A 70 -6.58 -10.22 12.10
C TYR A 70 -6.08 -11.38 11.27
N ASP A 71 -6.97 -11.89 10.41
CA ASP A 71 -6.62 -12.86 9.38
C ASP A 71 -5.77 -12.20 8.30
N ILE A 72 -4.69 -12.85 7.87
CA ILE A 72 -3.80 -12.32 6.84
C ILE A 72 -4.55 -12.10 5.51
N ARG A 73 -5.61 -12.85 5.23
CA ARG A 73 -6.43 -12.67 4.02
C ARG A 73 -7.03 -11.26 3.96
N LYS A 74 -7.38 -10.67 5.12
CA LYS A 74 -7.85 -9.28 5.18
C LYS A 74 -6.78 -8.29 4.75
N LEU A 75 -5.50 -8.59 5.00
CA LEU A 75 -4.37 -7.79 4.52
C LEU A 75 -4.19 -7.96 3.01
N ASP A 76 -4.15 -9.20 2.54
CA ASP A 76 -3.94 -9.54 1.12
C ASP A 76 -5.07 -8.99 0.22
N GLU A 77 -6.29 -8.87 0.74
CA GLU A 77 -7.47 -8.34 0.06
C GLU A 77 -7.69 -6.85 0.28
N ASN A 78 -6.96 -6.21 1.20
CA ASN A 78 -7.13 -4.80 1.51
C ASN A 78 -6.81 -3.93 0.28
N HIS A 79 -7.75 -3.06 -0.07
CA HIS A 79 -7.65 -2.21 -1.25
C HIS A 79 -6.45 -1.24 -1.19
N MET A 80 -6.19 -0.64 -0.03
CA MET A 80 -5.08 0.29 0.14
C MET A 80 -3.74 -0.42 0.01
N ILE A 81 -3.59 -1.61 0.62
CA ILE A 81 -2.38 -2.44 0.48
C ILE A 81 -2.13 -2.79 -0.99
N ARG A 82 -3.15 -3.24 -1.72
CA ARG A 82 -3.03 -3.56 -3.16
C ARG A 82 -2.67 -2.35 -4.00
N THR A 83 -3.19 -1.17 -3.65
CA THR A 83 -2.94 0.08 -4.38
C THR A 83 -1.50 0.58 -4.22
N MET A 84 -0.79 0.15 -3.17
CA MET A 84 0.63 0.44 -3.00
C MET A 84 1.54 -0.26 -4.02
N LEU A 85 1.01 -1.27 -4.73
CA LEU A 85 1.76 -2.10 -5.69
C LEU A 85 2.97 -2.78 -5.05
N TRP A 86 2.88 -3.11 -3.77
CA TRP A 86 3.86 -3.93 -3.08
C TRP A 86 3.84 -5.37 -3.59
N ASN A 87 4.99 -6.04 -3.62
CA ASN A 87 5.02 -7.47 -3.97
C ASN A 87 4.22 -8.27 -2.92
N PRO A 88 3.10 -8.91 -3.29
CA PRO A 88 2.28 -9.64 -2.34
C PRO A 88 3.04 -10.82 -1.69
N GLU A 89 4.00 -11.41 -2.40
CA GLU A 89 4.83 -12.50 -1.87
C GLU A 89 5.70 -12.05 -0.68
N HIS A 90 5.97 -10.75 -0.56
CA HIS A 90 6.81 -10.18 0.50
C HIS A 90 5.99 -9.65 1.69
N LEU A 91 4.64 -9.63 1.63
CA LEU A 91 3.81 -9.07 2.71
C LEU A 91 3.97 -9.82 4.04
N LEU A 92 4.04 -11.15 4.00
CA LEU A 92 4.26 -11.95 5.21
C LEU A 92 5.63 -11.65 5.83
N HIS A 93 6.66 -11.51 5.00
CA HIS A 93 7.99 -11.12 5.47
C HIS A 93 7.97 -9.73 6.13
N ALA A 94 7.31 -8.75 5.51
CA ALA A 94 7.16 -7.42 6.08
C ALA A 94 6.40 -7.44 7.42
N LEU A 95 5.39 -8.31 7.61
CA LEU A 95 4.74 -8.51 8.92
C LEU A 95 5.72 -9.04 9.97
N TYR A 96 6.57 -10.01 9.61
CA TYR A 96 7.61 -10.50 10.52
C TYR A 96 8.62 -9.40 10.88
N GLU A 97 8.99 -8.54 9.94
CA GLU A 97 9.84 -7.38 10.23
C GLU A 97 9.17 -6.39 11.20
N LEU A 98 7.88 -6.09 11.02
CA LEU A 98 7.13 -5.26 11.96
C LEU A 98 7.11 -5.87 13.37
N ARG A 99 6.92 -7.19 13.47
CA ARG A 99 6.96 -7.92 14.75
C ARG A 99 8.34 -7.81 15.39
N ASN A 100 9.40 -8.04 14.63
CA ASN A 100 10.77 -7.96 15.13
C ASN A 100 11.13 -6.55 15.62
N GLN A 101 10.51 -5.51 15.03
CA GLN A 101 10.65 -4.13 15.48
C GLN A 101 9.68 -3.75 16.62
N GLY A 102 8.81 -4.66 17.05
CA GLY A 102 7.83 -4.44 18.11
C GLY A 102 6.62 -3.59 17.69
N LEU A 103 6.48 -3.27 16.40
CA LEU A 103 5.40 -2.44 15.85
C LEU A 103 4.08 -3.21 15.76
N ILE A 104 4.13 -4.53 15.64
CA ILE A 104 3.01 -5.44 15.89
C ILE A 104 3.40 -6.44 16.98
N SER A 105 2.41 -7.07 17.62
CA SER A 105 2.68 -7.95 18.77
C SER A 105 3.02 -9.37 18.38
N LYS A 106 2.38 -9.91 17.33
CA LYS A 106 2.53 -11.31 16.93
C LYS A 106 2.19 -11.52 15.46
N VAL A 107 2.85 -12.53 14.87
CA VAL A 107 2.45 -13.21 13.64
C VAL A 107 2.39 -14.70 13.98
N SER A 108 1.32 -15.39 13.57
CA SER A 108 1.13 -16.81 13.82
C SER A 108 0.63 -17.54 12.58
N GLU A 109 1.20 -18.71 12.35
CA GLU A 109 0.82 -19.63 11.28
C GLU A 109 0.57 -20.98 11.95
N ILE A 110 -0.70 -21.33 12.16
CA ILE A 110 -1.11 -22.58 12.80
C ILE A 110 -2.10 -23.27 11.87
N ASP A 111 -1.81 -24.54 11.57
CA ASP A 111 -2.53 -25.33 10.57
C ASP A 111 -2.64 -24.57 9.23
N ASN A 112 -3.86 -24.18 8.85
CA ASN A 112 -4.14 -23.40 7.63
C ASN A 112 -4.53 -21.94 7.92
N ILE A 113 -4.39 -21.49 9.17
CA ILE A 113 -4.78 -20.15 9.59
C ILE A 113 -3.53 -19.31 9.84
N ARG A 114 -3.41 -18.22 9.07
CA ARG A 114 -2.35 -17.22 9.23
C ARG A 114 -2.96 -15.93 9.76
N GLN A 115 -2.40 -15.43 10.86
CA GLN A 115 -2.91 -14.27 11.58
C GLN A 115 -1.79 -13.34 12.03
N PHE A 116 -2.11 -12.07 12.17
CA PHE A 116 -1.26 -11.07 12.80
C PHE A 116 -2.03 -10.35 13.90
N THR A 117 -1.32 -9.82 14.89
CA THR A 117 -1.93 -9.15 16.03
C THR A 117 -1.39 -7.73 16.18
N ILE A 118 -2.30 -6.76 16.16
CA ILE A 118 -2.02 -5.35 16.40
C ILE A 118 -2.29 -5.04 17.87
N LYS A 119 -1.34 -4.35 18.51
CA LYS A 119 -1.48 -3.84 19.89
C LYS A 119 -1.42 -2.32 20.01
N HIS A 120 -0.99 -1.64 18.94
CA HIS A 120 -0.74 -0.20 18.93
C HIS A 120 -1.73 0.51 18.03
N THR A 121 -2.18 1.69 18.45
CA THR A 121 -2.89 2.63 17.59
C THR A 121 -1.93 3.23 16.57
N LEU A 122 -2.46 3.78 15.47
CA LEU A 122 -1.66 4.48 14.46
C LEU A 122 -0.79 5.57 15.07
N ALA A 123 -1.35 6.42 15.94
CA ALA A 123 -0.62 7.49 16.61
C ALA A 123 0.60 6.96 17.38
N SER A 124 0.42 5.89 18.17
CA SER A 124 1.52 5.27 18.93
C SER A 124 2.61 4.71 18.03
N VAL A 125 2.25 4.11 16.90
CA VAL A 125 3.23 3.59 15.92
C VAL A 125 4.01 4.72 15.25
N VAL A 126 3.33 5.81 14.89
CA VAL A 126 3.98 6.99 14.29
C VAL A 126 5.01 7.57 15.27
N ASP A 127 4.65 7.73 16.55
CA ASP A 127 5.57 8.21 17.57
C ASP A 127 6.80 7.30 17.71
N GLN A 128 6.60 5.97 17.72
CA GLN A 128 7.70 5.00 17.78
C GLN A 128 8.62 5.08 16.56
N ILE A 129 8.06 5.21 15.34
CA ILE A 129 8.83 5.33 14.10
C ILE A 129 9.66 6.63 14.10
N VAL A 130 9.06 7.74 14.50
CA VAL A 130 9.73 9.04 14.56
C VAL A 130 10.80 9.06 15.64
N TYR A 131 10.54 8.48 16.80
CA TYR A 131 11.51 8.40 17.91
C TYR A 131 12.71 7.53 17.55
N LYS A 132 12.51 6.34 16.96
CA LYS A 132 13.60 5.46 16.52
C LYS A 132 14.52 6.12 15.49
N ARG A 133 14.00 6.99 14.62
CA ARG A 133 14.83 7.76 13.68
C ARG A 133 15.72 8.80 14.35
N LYS A 134 15.44 9.19 15.60
CA LYS A 134 16.22 10.18 16.36
C LYS A 134 17.25 9.54 17.31
N ALA A 135 17.25 8.21 17.45
CA ALA A 135 18.27 7.52 18.22
C ALA A 135 19.61 7.59 17.47
N PRO A 136 20.73 7.92 18.15
CA PRO A 136 22.04 8.10 17.53
C PRO A 136 22.63 6.82 16.95
#